data_AF-A0A2A5QR41-F1
#
_entry.id   AF-A0A2A5QR41-F1
#
_cell.length_a   1.000
_cell.length_b   1.000
_cell.length_c   1.000
_cell.angle_alpha   90.00
_cell.angle_beta   90.00
_cell.angle_gamma   90.00
#
_symmetry.space_group_name_H-M   'P 1'
#
loop_
_entity.id
_entity.type
_entity.pdbx_description
1 polymer ?
#
loop_
_entity_poly.entity_id
_entity_poly.type
_entity_poly.pdbx_seq_one_letter_code
_entity_poly.pdbx_strand_id
1 'polypeptide(L)'
;MTVQPDDVADALGSTDLSDSQLQALIDAAGRMYDRRTEGKNVDTEARDDVVTQLAAHLVASGPERQISSAGEGGGNVSFEGETGQGLSATTYGQVAVTLDPTGSLAGADKPSASIEVPDAKGLDR
;
A
#
# COMPACT_ATOMS: atom_id res chain seq x y z
N MET A 1 -2.44 5.91 -15.49
CA MET A 1 -2.87 6.14 -14.11
C MET A 1 -3.95 7.19 -14.17
N THR A 2 -5.18 6.81 -13.84
CA THR A 2 -6.35 7.71 -13.97
C THR A 2 -6.90 8.21 -12.63
N VAL A 3 -6.43 7.64 -11.51
CA VAL A 3 -6.79 8.07 -10.15
C VAL A 3 -6.50 9.56 -9.93
N GLN A 4 -7.52 10.30 -9.51
CA GLN A 4 -7.48 11.71 -9.17
C GLN A 4 -7.59 11.93 -7.65
N PRO A 5 -7.20 13.13 -7.16
CA PRO A 5 -7.37 13.49 -5.74
C PRO A 5 -8.81 13.32 -5.23
N ASP A 6 -9.80 13.67 -6.07
CA ASP A 6 -11.23 13.54 -5.72
C ASP A 6 -11.63 12.09 -5.43
N ASP A 7 -11.12 11.11 -6.17
CA ASP A 7 -11.43 9.68 -5.96
C ASP A 7 -10.99 9.22 -4.55
N VAL A 8 -9.85 9.71 -4.09
CA VAL A 8 -9.31 9.41 -2.75
C VAL A 8 -10.08 10.18 -1.68
N ALA A 9 -10.44 11.44 -1.94
CA ALA A 9 -11.23 12.24 -1.02
C ALA A 9 -12.64 11.63 -0.81
N ASP A 10 -13.28 11.16 -1.87
CA ASP A 10 -14.56 10.46 -1.82
C ASP A 10 -14.45 9.14 -1.04
N ALA A 11 -13.36 8.38 -1.25
CA ALA A 11 -13.11 7.16 -0.48
C ALA A 11 -12.91 7.42 1.02
N LEU A 12 -12.32 8.56 1.39
CA LEU A 12 -12.09 8.98 2.78
C LEU A 12 -13.33 9.64 3.41
N GLY A 13 -14.24 10.19 2.61
CA GLY A 13 -15.42 10.96 3.03
C GLY A 13 -15.13 12.39 3.48
N SER A 14 -13.93 12.68 3.97
CA SER A 14 -13.41 14.02 4.27
C SER A 14 -11.91 13.97 4.53
N THR A 15 -11.14 14.95 4.05
CA THR A 15 -9.72 15.12 4.37
C THR A 15 -9.34 16.60 4.33
N ASP A 16 -8.37 16.99 5.15
CA ASP A 16 -7.82 18.35 5.17
C ASP A 16 -6.60 18.51 4.25
N LEU A 17 -6.20 17.44 3.56
CA LEU A 17 -5.07 17.46 2.62
C LEU A 17 -5.42 18.20 1.34
N SER A 18 -4.45 18.97 0.82
CA SER A 18 -4.60 19.61 -0.49
C SER A 18 -4.46 18.60 -1.62
N ASP A 19 -5.03 18.92 -2.79
CA ASP A 19 -4.95 18.09 -4.00
C ASP A 19 -3.50 17.70 -4.35
N SER A 20 -2.55 18.61 -4.16
CA SER A 20 -1.13 18.35 -4.39
C SER A 20 -0.53 17.32 -3.43
N GLN A 21 -0.99 17.29 -2.18
CA GLN A 21 -0.57 16.30 -1.19
C GLN A 21 -1.22 14.95 -1.48
N LEU A 22 -2.52 14.95 -1.83
CA LEU A 22 -3.22 13.75 -2.26
C LEU A 22 -2.58 13.15 -3.52
N GLN A 23 -2.25 13.97 -4.51
CA GLN A 23 -1.57 13.51 -5.72
C GLN A 23 -0.21 12.85 -5.43
N ALA A 24 0.58 13.42 -4.50
CA ALA A 24 1.85 12.82 -4.13
C ALA A 24 1.68 11.43 -3.46
N LEU A 25 0.63 11.25 -2.66
CA LEU A 25 0.29 9.98 -2.03
C LEU A 25 -0.26 8.97 -3.03
N ILE A 26 -1.10 9.42 -3.95
CA ILE A 26 -1.60 8.66 -5.10
C ILE A 26 -0.43 8.12 -5.93
N ASP A 27 0.52 8.98 -6.31
CA ASP A 27 1.70 8.58 -7.07
C ASP A 27 2.58 7.59 -6.30
N ALA A 28 2.71 7.77 -4.98
CA ALA A 28 3.44 6.84 -4.12
C ALA A 28 2.75 5.47 -4.08
N ALA A 29 1.44 5.42 -3.87
CA ALA A 29 0.64 4.20 -3.89
C ALA A 29 0.73 3.48 -5.24
N GLY A 30 0.62 4.22 -6.35
CA GLY A 30 0.80 3.69 -7.70
C GLY A 30 2.15 3.00 -7.90
N ARG A 31 3.25 3.68 -7.55
CA ARG A 31 4.60 3.09 -7.62
C ARG A 31 4.77 1.88 -6.70
N MET A 32 4.16 1.89 -5.52
CA MET A 32 4.21 0.75 -4.59
C MET A 32 3.49 -0.47 -5.14
N TYR A 33 2.34 -0.28 -5.77
CA TYR A 33 1.58 -1.35 -6.38
C TYR A 33 2.26 -1.88 -7.65
N ASP A 34 2.68 -1.00 -8.55
CA ASP A 34 3.34 -1.36 -9.81
C ASP A 34 4.60 -2.22 -9.59
N ARG A 35 5.42 -1.88 -8.58
CA ARG A 35 6.59 -2.68 -8.20
C ARG A 35 6.23 -4.08 -7.71
N ARG A 36 5.09 -4.23 -7.03
CA ARG A 36 4.64 -5.52 -6.49
C ARG A 36 3.91 -6.37 -7.52
N THR A 37 3.39 -5.75 -8.57
CA THR A 37 2.73 -6.43 -9.69
C THR A 37 3.63 -6.48 -10.93
N GLU A 38 4.91 -6.17 -10.79
CA GLU A 38 5.87 -6.25 -11.90
C GLU A 38 5.84 -7.65 -12.52
N GLY A 39 5.74 -7.71 -13.86
CA GLY A 39 5.61 -8.96 -14.59
C GLY A 39 4.23 -9.61 -14.57
N LYS A 40 3.23 -9.01 -13.89
CA LYS A 40 1.83 -9.44 -13.90
C LYS A 40 0.99 -8.53 -14.79
N ASN A 41 -0.01 -9.09 -15.46
CA ASN A 41 -1.01 -8.31 -16.16
C ASN A 41 -2.12 -7.93 -15.18
N VAL A 42 -2.34 -6.63 -14.99
CA VAL A 42 -3.41 -6.10 -14.15
C VAL A 42 -4.21 -5.14 -15.02
N ASP A 43 -5.52 -5.33 -15.02
CA ASP A 43 -6.42 -4.40 -15.70
C ASP A 43 -6.31 -2.98 -15.11
N THR A 44 -6.51 -1.96 -15.93
CA THR A 44 -6.32 -0.57 -15.49
C THR A 44 -7.37 -0.14 -14.46
N GLU A 45 -8.61 -0.60 -14.58
CA GLU A 45 -9.67 -0.31 -13.61
C GLU A 45 -9.34 -0.97 -12.26
N ALA A 46 -8.99 -2.27 -12.28
CA ALA A 46 -8.60 -2.99 -11.07
C ALA A 46 -7.36 -2.39 -10.39
N ARG A 47 -6.39 -1.92 -11.20
CA ARG A 47 -5.22 -1.22 -10.69
C ARG A 47 -5.62 0.09 -10.00
N ASP A 48 -6.47 0.88 -10.63
CA ASP A 48 -6.82 2.20 -10.14
C ASP A 48 -7.71 2.12 -8.88
N ASP A 49 -8.59 1.11 -8.78
CA ASP A 49 -9.32 0.78 -7.55
C ASP A 49 -8.38 0.46 -6.37
N VAL A 50 -7.38 -0.40 -6.61
CA VAL A 50 -6.39 -0.76 -5.59
C VAL A 50 -5.54 0.45 -5.18
N VAL A 51 -5.12 1.26 -6.14
CA VAL A 51 -4.30 2.45 -5.87
C VAL A 51 -5.08 3.50 -5.09
N THR A 52 -6.38 3.68 -5.37
CA THR A 52 -7.25 4.58 -4.59
C THR A 52 -7.32 4.15 -3.13
N GLN A 53 -7.53 2.86 -2.87
CA GLN A 53 -7.59 2.33 -1.50
C GLN A 53 -6.22 2.33 -0.80
N LEU A 54 -5.13 2.10 -1.53
CA LEU A 54 -3.77 2.24 -0.99
C LEU A 54 -3.46 3.70 -0.64
N ALA A 55 -3.85 4.67 -1.48
CA ALA A 55 -3.68 6.08 -1.19
C ALA A 55 -4.48 6.50 0.05
N ALA A 56 -5.76 6.08 0.15
CA ALA A 56 -6.59 6.28 1.34
C ALA A 56 -5.97 5.62 2.59
N HIS A 57 -5.40 4.42 2.46
CA HIS A 57 -4.64 3.79 3.53
C HIS A 57 -3.45 4.65 3.94
N LEU A 58 -2.66 5.20 3.01
CA LEU A 58 -1.52 6.08 3.32
C LEU A 58 -1.95 7.39 4.00
N VAL A 59 -3.11 7.95 3.66
CA VAL A 59 -3.67 9.11 4.37
C VAL A 59 -4.04 8.73 5.81
N ALA A 60 -4.84 7.66 5.97
CA ALA A 60 -5.36 7.21 7.27
C ALA A 60 -4.28 6.61 8.21
N SER A 61 -3.22 6.03 7.64
CA SER A 61 -2.05 5.51 8.37
C SER A 61 -0.95 6.55 8.53
N GLY A 62 -0.93 7.57 7.66
CA GLY A 62 0.04 8.64 7.62
C GLY A 62 -0.50 9.96 8.19
N PRO A 63 -0.10 11.11 7.61
CA PRO A 63 0.13 12.33 8.35
C PRO A 63 -1.09 13.00 8.98
N GLU A 64 -2.35 12.60 8.78
CA GLU A 64 -3.44 13.16 9.61
C GLU A 64 -3.25 12.82 11.11
N ARG A 65 -2.52 11.74 11.42
CA ARG A 65 -2.05 11.41 12.77
C ARG A 65 -0.79 12.21 13.20
N GLN A 66 0.00 12.73 12.25
CA GLN A 66 1.24 13.49 12.51
C GLN A 66 1.10 15.02 12.35
N ILE A 67 0.17 15.55 11.54
CA ILE A 67 -0.10 16.99 11.32
C ILE A 67 -0.70 17.61 12.58
N SER A 68 -1.47 16.81 13.35
CA SER A 68 -1.85 17.17 14.72
C SER A 68 -0.65 17.35 15.66
N SER A 69 0.56 16.87 15.30
CA SER A 69 1.80 16.99 16.07
C SER A 69 2.95 17.74 15.38
N ALA A 70 2.86 18.01 14.07
CA ALA A 70 3.91 18.58 13.24
C ALA A 70 3.33 19.71 12.38
N GLY A 71 3.12 20.86 13.01
CA GLY A 71 3.02 22.11 12.28
C GLY A 71 4.35 22.39 11.58
N GLU A 72 4.27 22.84 10.33
CA GLU A 72 5.29 23.64 9.65
C GLU A 72 6.60 22.91 9.25
N GLY A 73 6.85 22.84 7.93
CA GLY A 73 8.20 22.62 7.39
C GLY A 73 8.36 21.30 6.63
N GLY A 74 8.62 21.42 5.33
CA GLY A 74 8.88 20.31 4.43
C GLY A 74 9.92 19.34 4.99
N GLY A 75 9.51 18.09 5.19
CA GLY A 75 10.34 17.06 5.79
C GLY A 75 10.00 15.71 5.17
N ASN A 76 11.04 14.99 4.79
CA ASN A 76 11.03 13.63 4.26
C ASN A 76 10.05 12.74 5.06
N VAL A 77 8.94 12.33 4.43
CA VAL A 77 7.90 11.51 5.07
C VAL A 77 8.46 10.10 5.28
N SER A 78 8.99 9.86 6.48
CA SER A 78 9.29 8.51 6.95
C SER A 78 8.02 7.97 7.60
N PHE A 79 7.36 7.04 6.91
CA PHE A 79 6.15 6.37 7.36
C PHE A 79 6.50 5.37 8.47
N GLU A 80 6.76 5.86 9.69
CA GLU A 80 6.85 5.02 10.89
C GLU A 80 5.46 4.96 11.55
N GLY A 81 4.58 4.14 10.98
CA GLY A 81 3.35 3.71 11.62
C GLY A 81 3.66 2.64 12.67
N GLU A 82 3.38 2.94 13.92
CA GLU A 82 3.53 2.02 15.05
C GLU A 82 2.65 0.76 14.85
N THR A 83 3.23 -0.40 15.16
CA THR A 83 2.69 -1.79 15.13
C THR A 83 2.70 -2.46 13.74
N GLY A 84 3.43 -3.58 13.64
CA GLY A 84 3.62 -4.40 12.42
C GLY A 84 2.35 -5.10 11.91
N GLN A 85 1.30 -4.32 11.64
CA GLN A 85 0.03 -4.75 11.06
C GLN A 85 -0.06 -4.40 9.57
N GLY A 86 0.84 -3.57 9.05
CA GLY A 86 0.95 -3.22 7.64
C GLY A 86 -0.38 -2.77 7.04
N LEU A 87 -0.79 -3.38 5.93
CA LEU A 87 -2.06 -3.06 5.26
C LEU A 87 -3.30 -3.43 6.10
N SER A 88 -3.15 -4.20 7.17
CA SER A 88 -4.27 -4.52 8.07
C SER A 88 -4.62 -3.39 9.04
N ALA A 89 -3.76 -2.37 9.14
CA ALA A 89 -3.92 -1.28 10.13
C ALA A 89 -5.12 -0.36 9.87
N THR A 90 -5.67 -0.33 8.65
CA THR A 90 -6.86 0.46 8.31
C THR A 90 -7.82 -0.36 7.45
N THR A 91 -9.10 -0.02 7.47
CA THR A 91 -10.10 -0.63 6.58
C THR A 91 -9.70 -0.48 5.11
N TYR A 92 -9.18 0.68 4.72
CA TYR A 92 -8.72 0.95 3.34
C TYR A 92 -7.60 -0.01 2.91
N GLY A 93 -6.65 -0.33 3.79
CA GLY A 93 -5.59 -1.29 3.48
C GLY A 93 -6.12 -2.72 3.32
N GLN A 94 -7.12 -3.11 4.12
CA GLN A 94 -7.80 -4.42 3.98
C GLN A 94 -8.61 -4.51 2.68
N VAL A 95 -9.28 -3.41 2.28
CA VAL A 95 -10.00 -3.33 1.02
C VAL A 95 -9.03 -3.38 -0.16
N ALA A 96 -7.90 -2.67 -0.10
CA ALA A 96 -6.86 -2.73 -1.13
C ALA A 96 -6.35 -4.17 -1.35
N VAL A 97 -6.12 -4.94 -0.28
CA VAL A 97 -5.75 -6.36 -0.37
C VAL A 97 -6.86 -7.21 -1.00
N THR A 98 -8.12 -6.88 -0.73
CA THR A 98 -9.28 -7.61 -1.27
C THR A 98 -9.46 -7.35 -2.77
N LEU A 99 -9.19 -6.13 -3.23
CA LEU A 99 -9.34 -5.72 -4.63
C LEU A 99 -8.16 -6.15 -5.50
N ASP A 100 -6.98 -6.46 -4.93
CA ASP A 100 -5.80 -6.88 -5.67
C ASP A 100 -6.00 -8.26 -6.34
N PRO A 101 -6.18 -8.31 -7.68
CA PRO A 101 -6.43 -9.57 -8.38
C PRO A 101 -5.18 -10.46 -8.43
N THR A 102 -4.01 -9.91 -8.10
CA THR A 102 -2.73 -10.62 -8.19
C THR A 102 -2.31 -11.32 -6.90
N GLY A 103 -2.97 -10.97 -5.78
CA GLY A 103 -2.59 -11.38 -4.42
C GLY A 103 -1.23 -10.87 -3.94
N SER A 104 -0.58 -9.97 -4.69
CA SER A 104 0.73 -9.40 -4.35
C SER A 104 0.73 -8.60 -3.04
N LEU A 105 -0.40 -7.99 -2.67
CA LEU A 105 -0.53 -7.21 -1.43
C LEU A 105 -0.70 -8.11 -0.19
N ALA A 106 -1.35 -9.27 -0.32
CA ALA A 106 -1.62 -10.20 0.79
C ALA A 106 -0.36 -10.92 1.35
N GLY A 107 0.79 -10.78 0.67
CA GLY A 107 2.08 -11.34 1.05
C GLY A 107 3.03 -10.34 1.71
N ALA A 108 2.69 -9.05 1.77
CA ALA A 108 3.63 -8.00 2.15
C ALA A 108 4.12 -8.08 3.61
N ASP A 109 3.29 -8.61 4.52
CA ASP A 109 3.60 -8.78 5.95
C ASP A 109 4.08 -10.19 6.32
N LYS A 110 4.15 -11.12 5.35
CA LYS A 110 4.58 -12.50 5.63
C LYS A 110 6.09 -12.63 5.48
N PRO A 111 6.81 -13.18 6.48
CA PRO A 111 8.23 -13.48 6.31
C PRO A 111 8.40 -14.46 5.13
N SER A 112 9.38 -14.19 4.27
CA SER A 112 9.71 -15.07 3.15
C SER A 112 10.25 -16.39 3.71
N ALA A 113 9.54 -17.49 3.47
CA ALA A 113 9.96 -18.82 3.88
C ALA A 113 10.56 -19.54 2.67
N SER A 114 11.87 -19.79 2.68
CA SER A 114 12.54 -20.68 1.74
C SER A 114 12.61 -22.08 2.34
N ILE A 115 12.05 -23.07 1.66
CA ILE A 115 12.25 -24.49 1.98
C ILE A 115 13.42 -24.97 1.12
N GLU A 116 14.60 -25.11 1.72
CA GLU A 116 15.69 -25.88 1.11
C GLU A 116 15.37 -27.36 1.24
N VAL A 117 15.12 -28.03 0.11
CA VAL A 117 15.03 -29.48 0.08
C VAL A 117 16.45 -30.04 0.17
N PRO A 118 16.82 -30.78 1.24
CA PRO A 118 18.13 -31.42 1.30
C PRO A 118 18.21 -32.49 0.21
N ASP A 119 19.31 -32.45 -0.55
CA ASP A 119 19.64 -33.46 -1.56
C ASP A 119 19.76 -34.81 -0.85
N ALA A 120 18.83 -35.74 -1.12
CA ALA A 120 18.81 -37.06 -0.49
C ALA A 120 19.89 -37.96 -1.10
N LYS A 121 21.16 -37.63 -0.84
CA LYS A 121 22.31 -38.45 -1.22
C LYS A 121 22.79 -39.24 0.01
N GLY A 122 22.13 -40.36 0.29
CA GLY A 122 22.54 -41.18 1.44
C GLY A 122 21.64 -42.36 1.81
N LEU A 123 21.09 -43.10 0.83
CA LEU A 123 20.49 -44.41 1.10
C LEU A 123 21.05 -45.44 0.11
N ASP A 124 22.37 -45.64 0.16
CA ASP A 124 23.00 -46.89 -0.27
C ASP A 124 23.55 -47.57 0.99
N ARG A 125 22.78 -48.50 1.55
CA ARG A 125 23.28 -49.62 2.38
C ARG A 125 22.36 -50.83 2.22
#